data_AF-A0A9Q0Y7Z2-F1
#
_entry.id   AF-A0A9Q0Y7Z2-F1
#
_cell.length_a   1.000
_cell.length_b   1.000
_cell.length_c   1.000
_cell.angle_alpha   90.00
_cell.angle_beta   90.00
_cell.angle_gamma   90.00
#
_symmetry.space_group_name_H-M   'P 1'
#
loop_
_entity.id
_entity.type
_entity.pdbx_description
1 polymer ?
#
loop_
_entity_poly.entity_id
_entity_poly.type
_entity_poly.pdbx_seq_one_letter_code
_entity_poly.pdbx_strand_id
1 'polypeptide(L)'
;MPRAFRLHPTPLKALDGFPAAHPSASGLPRYTSGFSHPHRKRRDTKMSAPSMNERKVCWNARDEYWKCLDENSEDITKCEKYKGTFENACPQQWVKYFNRRREYLKYKALLETEGFKPSEPNKS
;
A
#
# COMPACT_ATOMS: atom_id res chain seq x y z
N MET A 1 11.35 48.67 4.32
CA MET A 1 10.84 48.02 5.56
C MET A 1 9.80 46.98 5.16
N PRO A 2 10.15 45.70 4.99
CA PRO A 2 9.18 44.69 4.56
C PRO A 2 8.27 44.23 5.71
N ARG A 3 6.96 44.16 5.44
CA ARG A 3 5.93 43.71 6.39
C ARG A 3 6.18 42.23 6.72
N ALA A 4 6.40 41.95 8.00
CA ALA A 4 6.50 40.60 8.52
C ALA A 4 5.14 39.88 8.40
N PHE A 5 5.05 38.88 7.52
CA PHE A 5 3.95 37.91 7.56
C PHE A 5 4.19 36.99 8.75
N ARG A 6 3.45 37.20 9.85
CA ARG A 6 3.33 36.21 10.92
C ARG A 6 2.59 35.00 10.36
N LEU A 7 3.31 33.91 10.11
CA LEU A 7 2.72 32.60 9.94
C LEU A 7 2.17 32.16 11.30
N HIS A 8 0.84 32.14 11.42
CA HIS A 8 0.18 31.51 12.55
C HIS A 8 0.36 29.98 12.42
N PRO A 9 0.83 29.28 13.47
CA PRO A 9 0.81 27.83 13.49
C PRO A 9 -0.65 27.37 13.58
N THR A 10 -1.13 26.64 12.57
CA THR A 10 -2.36 25.89 12.69
C THR A 10 -2.14 24.78 13.72
N PRO A 11 -3.00 24.65 14.76
CA PRO A 11 -2.88 23.57 15.71
C PRO A 11 -3.18 22.25 15.03
N LEU A 12 -2.21 21.32 15.07
CA LEU A 12 -2.45 19.90 14.86
C LEU A 12 -3.60 19.48 15.79
N LYS A 13 -4.78 19.23 15.22
CA LYS A 13 -5.84 18.54 15.93
C LYS A 13 -5.36 17.12 16.22
N ALA A 14 -4.99 16.89 17.47
CA ALA A 14 -4.97 15.59 18.09
C ALA A 14 -6.32 14.90 17.83
N LEU A 15 -6.32 13.82 17.05
CA LEU A 15 -7.42 12.86 17.02
C LEU A 15 -7.09 11.78 18.05
N ASP A 16 -7.20 12.16 19.32
CA ASP A 16 -7.52 11.24 20.38
C ASP A 16 -8.94 10.70 20.16
N GLY A 17 -9.11 9.40 20.35
CA GLY A 17 -10.42 8.77 20.49
C GLY A 17 -10.88 7.97 19.29
N PHE A 18 -10.30 6.78 19.08
CA PHE A 18 -10.99 5.69 18.38
C PHE A 18 -11.83 4.94 19.43
N PRO A 19 -13.16 5.14 19.52
CA PRO A 19 -13.98 4.36 20.43
C PRO A 19 -14.05 2.91 19.96
N ALA A 20 -13.58 2.00 20.81
CA ALA A 20 -13.87 0.58 20.73
C ALA A 20 -15.35 0.34 21.03
N ALA A 21 -16.18 0.27 19.99
CA ALA A 21 -17.56 -0.20 20.09
C ALA A 21 -17.93 -0.96 18.81
N HIS A 22 -17.73 -2.28 18.82
CA HIS A 22 -18.42 -3.19 17.92
C HIS A 22 -19.88 -3.32 18.40
N PRO A 23 -20.90 -2.98 17.59
CA PRO A 23 -22.25 -3.40 17.90
C PRO A 23 -22.36 -4.91 17.75
N SER A 24 -22.61 -5.58 18.88
CA SER A 24 -23.10 -6.95 18.94
C SER A 24 -24.51 -6.98 18.34
N ALA A 25 -24.59 -7.21 17.03
CA ALA A 25 -25.84 -7.47 16.34
C ALA A 25 -26.05 -8.98 16.26
N SER A 26 -26.87 -9.46 17.18
CA SER A 26 -27.45 -10.79 17.19
C SER A 26 -28.25 -11.04 15.90
N GLY A 27 -27.97 -12.18 15.25
CA GLY A 27 -28.98 -12.96 14.53
C GLY A 27 -29.34 -12.50 13.12
N LEU A 28 -28.48 -12.78 12.13
CA LEU A 28 -28.95 -12.98 10.76
C LEU A 28 -29.39 -14.45 10.59
N PRO A 29 -30.56 -14.73 9.98
CA PRO A 29 -31.00 -16.09 9.73
C PRO A 29 -30.03 -16.80 8.79
N ARG A 30 -29.59 -18.00 9.22
CA ARG A 30 -28.80 -18.93 8.41
C ARG A 30 -29.66 -19.40 7.23
N TYR A 31 -29.58 -18.70 6.10
CA TYR A 31 -30.15 -19.19 4.85
C TYR A 31 -29.27 -20.34 4.34
N THR A 32 -29.64 -21.57 4.66
CA THR A 32 -29.03 -22.77 4.09
C THR A 32 -29.60 -22.99 2.70
N SER A 33 -29.22 -22.17 1.72
CA SER A 33 -29.29 -22.62 0.34
C SER A 33 -28.13 -23.58 0.09
N GLY A 34 -28.47 -24.86 0.01
CA GLY A 34 -27.61 -25.89 -0.58
C GLY A 34 -27.35 -25.57 -2.05
N PHE A 35 -26.38 -24.70 -2.30
CA PHE A 35 -25.82 -24.49 -3.63
C PHE A 35 -24.68 -25.50 -3.78
N SER A 36 -25.03 -26.71 -4.22
CA SER A 36 -24.09 -27.75 -4.64
C SER A 36 -23.30 -27.21 -5.83
N HIS A 37 -22.24 -26.46 -5.55
CA HIS A 37 -21.27 -26.05 -6.55
C HIS A 37 -20.52 -27.31 -7.01
N PRO A 38 -20.55 -27.68 -8.30
CA PRO A 38 -19.68 -28.73 -8.80
C PRO A 38 -18.24 -28.33 -8.47
N HIS A 39 -17.52 -29.27 -7.86
CA HIS A 39 -16.16 -29.10 -7.36
C HIS A 39 -15.22 -28.81 -8.54
N ARG A 40 -15.13 -27.53 -8.94
CA ARG A 40 -14.12 -27.07 -9.90
C ARG A 40 -12.79 -27.35 -9.22
N LYS A 41 -12.04 -28.36 -9.71
CA LYS A 41 -10.66 -28.63 -9.30
C LYS A 41 -9.91 -27.30 -9.34
N ARG A 42 -9.71 -26.69 -8.17
CA ARG A 42 -8.85 -25.51 -8.05
C ARG A 42 -7.49 -26.01 -8.49
N ARG A 43 -6.96 -25.46 -9.59
CA ARG A 43 -5.55 -25.65 -9.92
C ARG A 43 -4.79 -25.03 -8.75
N ASP A 44 -4.23 -25.88 -7.90
CA ASP A 44 -3.34 -25.50 -6.82
C ASP A 44 -2.02 -24.99 -7.40
N THR A 45 -2.01 -23.77 -7.94
CA THR A 45 -0.80 -22.94 -7.90
C THR A 45 -0.70 -22.40 -6.47
N LYS A 46 -0.43 -23.31 -5.54
CA LYS A 46 -0.36 -23.03 -4.10
C LYS A 46 0.94 -22.27 -3.82
N MET A 47 0.89 -20.95 -3.94
CA MET A 47 1.73 -20.14 -3.06
C MET A 47 1.12 -20.32 -1.67
N SER A 48 1.69 -21.24 -0.89
CA SER A 48 1.33 -21.40 0.52
C SER A 48 1.34 -20.01 1.17
N ALA A 49 0.29 -19.69 1.93
CA ALA A 49 0.26 -18.43 2.66
C ALA A 49 1.53 -18.36 3.53
N PRO A 50 2.36 -17.31 3.40
CA PRO A 50 3.61 -17.23 4.15
C PRO A 50 3.30 -17.20 5.64
N SER A 51 4.16 -17.85 6.41
CA SER A 51 4.14 -17.83 7.87
C SER A 51 4.26 -16.39 8.39
N MET A 52 3.91 -16.20 9.66
CA MET A 52 4.06 -14.90 10.31
C MET A 52 5.51 -14.40 10.28
N ASN A 53 6.50 -15.28 10.41
CA ASN A 53 7.90 -14.88 10.39
C ASN A 53 8.35 -14.46 8.98
N GLU A 54 8.01 -15.24 7.96
CA GLU A 54 8.32 -14.89 6.56
C GLU A 54 7.66 -13.56 6.15
N ARG A 55 6.45 -13.30 6.64
CA ARG A 55 5.78 -12.01 6.42
C ARG A 55 6.57 -10.84 7.02
N LYS A 56 7.07 -10.99 8.26
CA LYS A 56 7.91 -9.97 8.90
C LYS A 56 9.19 -9.73 8.12
N VAL A 57 9.88 -10.79 7.71
CA VAL A 57 11.11 -10.69 6.91
C VAL A 57 10.85 -9.96 5.59
N CYS A 58 9.78 -10.32 4.89
CA CYS A 58 9.37 -9.63 3.66
C CYS A 58 9.10 -8.13 3.89
N TRP A 59 8.35 -7.77 4.93
CA TRP A 59 8.06 -6.36 5.23
C TRP A 59 9.31 -5.57 5.61
N ASN A 60 10.24 -6.16 6.35
CA ASN A 60 11.50 -5.51 6.69
C ASN A 60 12.36 -5.28 5.43
N ALA A 61 12.55 -6.30 4.60
CA ALA A 61 13.33 -6.19 3.36
C ALA A 61 12.74 -5.14 2.40
N ARG A 62 11.41 -5.06 2.36
CA ARG A 62 10.65 -4.06 1.61
C ARG A 62 10.93 -2.65 2.13
N ASP A 63 10.91 -2.45 3.44
CA ASP A 63 11.13 -1.13 4.05
C ASP A 63 12.59 -0.66 3.87
N GLU A 64 13.55 -1.58 3.95
CA GLU A 64 14.97 -1.29 3.62
C GLU A 64 15.14 -0.86 2.16
N TYR A 65 14.49 -1.57 1.23
CA TYR A 65 14.53 -1.21 -0.18
C TYR A 65 13.93 0.18 -0.45
N TRP A 66 12.79 0.50 0.14
CA TRP A 66 12.19 1.83 -0.04
C TRP A 66 12.98 2.95 0.62
N LYS A 67 13.53 2.71 1.81
CA LYS A 67 14.43 3.67 2.45
C LYS A 67 15.61 4.00 1.54
N CYS A 68 16.24 2.98 0.94
CA CYS A 68 17.31 3.20 -0.02
C CYS A 68 16.84 4.05 -1.21
N LEU A 69 15.68 3.75 -1.79
CA LEU A 69 15.17 4.52 -2.92
C LEU A 69 14.82 5.96 -2.55
N ASP A 70 14.26 6.20 -1.36
CA ASP A 70 13.94 7.57 -0.89
C ASP A 70 15.22 8.39 -0.69
N GLU A 71 16.31 7.78 -0.19
CA GLU A 71 17.61 8.43 -0.01
C GLU A 71 18.36 8.66 -1.34
N ASN A 72 18.09 7.86 -2.37
CA ASN A 72 18.82 7.85 -3.63
C ASN A 72 18.02 8.43 -4.82
N SER A 73 17.00 9.26 -4.56
CA SER A 73 16.16 9.85 -5.61
C SER A 73 15.58 8.81 -6.58
N GLU A 74 15.20 7.65 -6.03
CA GLU A 74 14.57 6.53 -6.72
C GLU A 74 15.45 5.79 -7.73
N ASP A 75 16.77 5.95 -7.61
CA ASP A 75 17.74 5.23 -8.41
C ASP A 75 17.81 3.75 -8.00
N ILE A 76 17.19 2.89 -8.80
CA ILE A 76 17.17 1.43 -8.58
C ILE A 76 18.59 0.84 -8.67
N THR A 77 19.48 1.42 -9.47
CA THR A 77 20.83 0.88 -9.67
C THR A 77 21.66 0.93 -8.38
N LYS A 78 21.49 1.99 -7.59
CA LYS A 78 22.15 2.14 -6.28
C LYS A 78 21.55 1.22 -5.21
N CYS A 79 20.30 0.80 -5.39
CA CYS A 79 19.54 -0.01 -4.45
C CYS A 79 19.39 -1.48 -4.89
N GLU A 80 20.14 -1.94 -5.89
CA GLU A 80 20.01 -3.28 -6.48
C GLU A 80 20.17 -4.40 -5.44
N LYS A 81 21.08 -4.23 -4.47
CA LYS A 81 21.25 -5.15 -3.35
C LYS A 81 19.95 -5.34 -2.56
N TYR A 82 19.33 -4.24 -2.13
CA TYR A 82 18.09 -4.29 -1.35
C TYR A 82 16.91 -4.76 -2.20
N LYS A 83 16.89 -4.42 -3.50
CA LYS A 83 15.91 -4.94 -4.45
C LYS A 83 15.95 -6.46 -4.50
N GLY A 84 17.14 -7.05 -4.65
CA GLY A 84 17.31 -8.50 -4.66
C GLY A 84 16.85 -9.15 -3.36
N THR A 85 17.18 -8.55 -2.20
CA THR A 85 16.70 -9.05 -0.90
C THR A 85 15.18 -9.00 -0.80
N PHE A 86 14.55 -7.89 -1.22
CA PHE A 86 13.10 -7.73 -1.23
C PHE A 86 12.40 -8.75 -2.14
N GLU A 87 12.89 -8.93 -3.37
CA GLU A 87 12.29 -9.86 -4.34
C GLU A 87 12.42 -11.33 -3.91
N ASN A 88 13.49 -11.67 -3.19
CA ASN A 88 13.71 -13.02 -2.66
C ASN A 88 12.95 -13.28 -1.35
N ALA A 89 12.81 -12.28 -0.48
CA ALA A 89 12.12 -12.41 0.80
C ALA A 89 10.59 -12.44 0.66
N CYS A 90 10.05 -11.85 -0.41
CA CYS A 90 8.61 -11.68 -0.59
C CYS A 90 8.01 -12.61 -1.65
N PRO A 91 6.76 -13.07 -1.47
CA PRO A 91 6.01 -13.70 -2.55
C PRO A 91 5.88 -12.77 -3.76
N GLN A 92 6.04 -13.30 -4.97
CA GLN A 92 6.02 -12.51 -6.21
C GLN A 92 4.74 -11.67 -6.39
N GLN A 93 3.59 -12.18 -5.94
CA GLN A 93 2.33 -11.42 -5.96
C GLN A 93 2.37 -10.20 -5.03
N TRP A 94 3.04 -10.31 -3.88
CA TRP A 94 3.21 -9.20 -2.95
C TRP A 94 4.20 -8.17 -3.50
N VAL A 95 5.31 -8.61 -4.09
CA VAL A 95 6.26 -7.73 -4.79
C VAL A 95 5.55 -6.88 -5.82
N LYS A 96 4.76 -7.52 -6.71
CA LYS A 96 3.96 -6.82 -7.71
C LYS A 96 2.98 -5.81 -7.10
N TYR A 97 2.26 -6.21 -6.05
CA TYR A 97 1.32 -5.33 -5.35
C TYR A 97 2.03 -4.11 -4.73
N PHE A 98 3.14 -4.34 -4.03
CA PHE A 98 3.90 -3.31 -3.35
C PHE A 98 4.51 -2.30 -4.31
N ASN A 99 5.08 -2.74 -5.43
CA ASN A 99 5.60 -1.85 -6.46
C ASN A 99 4.49 -0.93 -7.02
N ARG A 100 3.36 -1.52 -7.43
CA ARG A 100 2.20 -0.75 -7.91
C ARG A 100 1.67 0.23 -6.85
N ARG A 101 1.64 -0.20 -5.59
CA ARG A 101 1.17 0.64 -4.47
C ARG A 101 2.08 1.85 -4.27
N ARG A 102 3.40 1.68 -4.39
CA ARG A 102 4.35 2.79 -4.26
C ARG A 102 4.19 3.80 -5.40
N GLU A 103 4.12 3.34 -6.64
CA GLU A 103 3.89 4.20 -7.81
C GLU A 103 2.61 5.02 -7.66
N TYR A 104 1.52 4.37 -7.23
CA TYR A 104 0.26 5.05 -6.95
C TYR A 104 0.40 6.11 -5.85
N LEU A 105 1.09 5.80 -4.74
CA LEU A 105 1.25 6.75 -3.64
C LEU A 105 2.04 7.99 -4.08
N LYS A 106 3.06 7.81 -4.93
CA LYS A 106 3.79 8.93 -5.52
C LYS A 106 2.92 9.76 -6.45
N TYR A 107 2.18 9.11 -7.34
CA TYR A 107 1.27 9.80 -8.25
C TYR A 107 0.20 10.57 -7.47
N LYS A 108 -0.35 9.98 -6.41
CA LYS A 108 -1.27 10.64 -5.49
C LYS A 108 -0.63 11.87 -4.85
N ALA A 109 0.59 11.75 -4.33
CA ALA A 109 1.31 12.88 -3.76
C ALA A 109 1.54 14.01 -4.79
N LEU A 110 1.90 13.65 -6.03
CA LEU A 110 2.07 14.59 -7.13
C LEU A 110 0.78 15.37 -7.43
N LEU A 111 -0.36 14.67 -7.50
CA LEU A 111 -1.67 15.31 -7.72
C LEU A 111 -2.06 16.24 -6.56
N GLU A 112 -1.75 15.85 -5.32
CA GLU A 112 -1.99 16.69 -4.14
C GLU A 112 -1.10 17.95 -4.16
N THR A 113 0.12 17.87 -4.71
CA THR A 113 1.03 19.03 -4.80
C THR A 113 0.83 19.91 -6.03
N GLU A 114 0.58 19.32 -7.20
CA GLU A 114 0.49 20.06 -8.48
C GLU A 114 -0.94 20.38 -8.91
N GLY A 115 -1.94 19.80 -8.25
CA GLY A 115 -3.33 19.84 -8.69
C GLY A 115 -3.59 18.93 -9.90
N PHE A 116 -4.87 18.81 -10.28
CA PHE A 116 -5.27 18.03 -11.44
C PHE A 116 -4.98 18.81 -12.74
N LYS A 117 -4.08 18.29 -13.58
CA LYS A 117 -3.90 18.75 -14.97
C LYS A 117 -4.67 17.81 -15.89
N PRO A 118 -5.77 18.26 -16.53
CA PRO A 118 -6.42 17.47 -17.57
C PRO A 118 -5.42 17.17 -18.69
N SER A 119 -5.36 15.93 -19.17
CA SER A 119 -4.62 15.64 -20.40
C SER A 119 -5.33 16.31 -21.57
N GLU A 120 -4.62 17.13 -22.34
CA GLU A 120 -5.14 17.73 -23.57
C GLU A 120 -5.70 16.62 -24.49
N PRO A 121 -6.94 16.74 -24.99
CA PRO A 121 -7.50 15.77 -25.91
C PRO A 121 -6.65 15.75 -27.19
N ASN A 122 -6.16 14.56 -27.54
CA ASN A 122 -5.39 14.32 -28.75
C ASN A 122 -6.25 14.76 -29.97
N LYS A 123 -5.91 15.90 -30.58
CA LYS A 123 -6.54 16.34 -31.83
C LYS A 123 -6.01 15.45 -32.95
N SER A 124 -6.88 14.56 -33.40
CA SER A 124 -6.69 13.72 -34.59
C SER A 124 -6.63 14.53 -35.88
#